data_AF-A0A7S2D4T5-F1
#
_entry.id   AF-A0A7S2D4T5-F1
#
_cell.length_a   1.000
_cell.length_b   1.000
_cell.length_c   1.000
_cell.angle_alpha   90.00
_cell.angle_beta   90.00
_cell.angle_gamma   90.00
#
_symmetry.space_group_name_H-M   'P 1'
#
loop_
_entity.id
_entity.type
_entity.pdbx_description
1 polymer ?
#
loop_
_entity_poly.entity_id
_entity_poly.type
_entity_poly.pdbx_seq_one_letter_code
_entity_poly.pdbx_strand_id
1 'polypeptide(L)'
;DNGSLIMIDNGNTRPPSQFSTSSYSRAVEYELTSKNKLELIWEFLPGQFSLEGGSIDLLSNGNRLVTLPYVEMDGAYVSIVYEVDSNGDQVANMTLPWLGNLSMYDTPTRGLALDSVNGESHSSFFISNTRK
;
A
#
# COMPACT_ATOMS: atom_id res chain seq x y z
N ASP A 1 -3.26 -7.03 -18.83
CA ASP A 1 -4.50 -6.36 -18.41
C ASP A 1 -5.65 -7.29 -18.76
N ASN A 2 -6.42 -7.72 -17.76
CA ASN A 2 -7.60 -8.59 -17.89
C ASN A 2 -8.90 -7.77 -18.01
N GLY A 3 -8.82 -6.43 -18.00
CA GLY A 3 -9.99 -5.56 -18.04
C GLY A 3 -10.70 -5.39 -16.69
N SER A 4 -10.12 -5.89 -15.60
CA SER A 4 -10.62 -5.67 -14.25
C SER A 4 -10.32 -4.27 -13.74
N LEU A 5 -11.19 -3.76 -12.87
CA LEU A 5 -10.95 -2.54 -12.10
C LEU A 5 -10.28 -2.92 -10.77
N ILE A 6 -9.05 -2.47 -10.57
CA ILE A 6 -8.33 -2.65 -9.31
C ILE A 6 -8.22 -1.29 -8.61
N MET A 7 -8.50 -1.24 -7.31
CA MET A 7 -8.42 0.01 -6.55
C MET A 7 -8.18 -0.18 -5.05
N ILE A 8 -7.58 0.85 -4.45
CA ILE A 8 -7.59 1.05 -3.01
C ILE A 8 -8.88 1.78 -2.63
N ASP A 9 -9.66 1.17 -1.75
CA ASP A 9 -10.81 1.78 -1.10
C ASP A 9 -10.40 2.14 0.33
N ASN A 10 -9.94 3.39 0.51
CA ASN A 10 -9.48 3.88 1.81
C ASN A 10 -10.58 3.85 2.88
N GLY A 11 -11.85 3.99 2.50
CA GLY A 11 -12.98 3.94 3.42
C GLY A 11 -13.24 5.19 4.25
N ASN A 12 -12.64 6.35 3.90
CA ASN A 12 -12.75 7.62 4.64
C ASN A 12 -14.21 8.05 4.90
N THR A 13 -15.09 7.83 3.94
CA THR A 13 -16.50 8.22 3.99
C THR A 13 -17.43 7.02 4.16
N ARG A 14 -16.89 5.84 4.51
CA ARG A 14 -17.69 4.63 4.68
C ARG A 14 -18.71 4.89 5.79
N PRO A 15 -20.02 4.72 5.52
CA PRO A 15 -21.03 4.94 6.53
C PRO A 15 -20.82 3.95 7.68
N PRO A 16 -21.04 4.37 8.93
CA PRO A 16 -21.01 3.46 10.07
C PRO A 16 -21.97 2.30 9.83
N SER A 17 -21.53 1.08 10.12
CA SER A 17 -22.41 -0.09 10.11
C SER A 17 -22.82 -0.44 11.53
N GLN A 18 -23.88 -1.24 11.67
CA GLN A 18 -24.31 -1.77 12.97
C GLN A 18 -23.25 -2.62 13.69
N PHE A 19 -22.17 -3.00 12.99
CA PHE A 19 -21.10 -3.86 13.49
C PHE A 19 -19.73 -3.18 13.57
N SER A 20 -19.59 -1.96 13.05
CA SER A 20 -18.34 -1.20 13.10
C SER A 20 -18.58 0.29 12.89
N THR A 21 -18.00 1.09 13.78
CA THR A 21 -17.95 2.54 13.69
C THR A 21 -16.63 3.06 13.11
N SER A 22 -15.67 2.18 12.81
CA SER A 22 -14.33 2.58 12.36
C SER A 22 -14.21 2.52 10.83
N SER A 23 -13.58 3.55 10.28
CA SER A 23 -13.07 3.54 8.90
C SER A 23 -12.03 2.43 8.76
N TYR A 24 -12.07 1.72 7.64
CA TYR A 24 -11.07 0.72 7.28
C TYR A 24 -10.75 0.82 5.80
N SER A 25 -9.50 0.55 5.46
CA SER A 25 -9.06 0.45 4.09
C SER A 25 -9.10 -0.98 3.61
N ARG A 26 -9.29 -1.15 2.30
CA ARG A 26 -9.21 -2.44 1.63
C ARG A 26 -8.64 -2.28 0.23
N ALA A 27 -7.98 -3.32 -0.25
CA ALA A 27 -7.61 -3.45 -1.65
C ALA A 27 -8.63 -4.36 -2.32
N VAL A 28 -9.15 -3.96 -3.48
CA VAL A 28 -10.24 -4.67 -4.15
C VAL A 28 -10.02 -4.75 -5.65
N GLU A 29 -10.51 -5.83 -6.23
CA GLU A 29 -10.62 -5.99 -7.68
C GLU A 29 -12.07 -6.33 -8.06
N TYR A 30 -12.55 -5.63 -9.08
CA TYR A 30 -13.88 -5.83 -9.65
C TYR A 30 -13.80 -6.23 -11.11
N GLU A 31 -14.72 -7.11 -11.53
CA GLU A 31 -14.97 -7.39 -12.93
C GLU A 31 -16.21 -6.62 -13.41
N LEU A 32 -16.13 -6.02 -14.61
CA LEU A 32 -17.29 -5.44 -15.27
C LEU A 32 -18.06 -6.52 -16.03
N THR A 33 -19.24 -6.85 -15.53
CA THR A 33 -20.13 -7.83 -16.17
C THR A 33 -20.75 -7.29 -17.46
N SER A 34 -21.26 -8.20 -18.31
CA SER A 34 -22.00 -7.86 -19.54
C SER A 34 -23.27 -7.02 -19.31
N LYS A 35 -23.69 -6.85 -18.05
CA LYS A 35 -24.86 -6.04 -17.64
C LYS A 35 -24.48 -4.67 -17.08
N ASN A 36 -23.25 -4.21 -17.30
CA ASN A 36 -22.71 -2.96 -16.73
C ASN A 36 -22.77 -2.93 -15.20
N LYS A 37 -22.58 -4.09 -14.55
CA LYS A 37 -22.45 -4.20 -13.09
C LYS A 37 -21.02 -4.56 -12.73
N LEU A 38 -20.53 -4.01 -11.63
CA LEU A 38 -19.27 -4.42 -11.02
C LEU A 38 -19.52 -5.58 -10.06
N GLU A 39 -18.77 -6.66 -10.21
CA GLU A 39 -18.75 -7.80 -9.29
C GLU A 39 -17.39 -7.86 -8.60
N LEU A 40 -17.38 -7.96 -7.27
CA LEU A 40 -16.14 -8.07 -6.49
C LEU A 40 -15.57 -9.48 -6.71
N ILE A 41 -14.34 -9.56 -7.23
CA ILE A 41 -13.69 -10.84 -7.53
C ILE A 41 -12.47 -11.12 -6.65
N TRP A 42 -11.95 -10.09 -5.97
CA TRP A 42 -10.87 -10.23 -4.99
C TRP A 42 -10.93 -9.09 -3.98
N GLU A 43 -10.61 -9.40 -2.72
CA GLU A 43 -10.54 -8.44 -1.63
C GLU A 43 -9.39 -8.80 -0.69
N PHE A 44 -8.66 -7.79 -0.25
CA PHE A 44 -7.69 -7.90 0.84
C PHE A 44 -8.01 -6.86 1.92
N LEU A 45 -8.12 -7.35 3.15
CA LEU A 45 -8.38 -6.57 4.35
C LEU A 45 -7.09 -6.48 5.19
N PRO A 46 -6.32 -5.38 5.10
CA PRO A 46 -5.03 -5.23 5.80
C PRO A 46 -5.17 -5.13 7.32
N GLY A 47 -6.39 -4.92 7.84
CA GLY A 47 -6.65 -4.59 9.24
C GLY A 47 -6.23 -3.18 9.67
N GLN A 48 -5.49 -2.48 8.80
CA GLN A 48 -5.04 -1.11 8.98
C GLN A 48 -5.86 -0.12 8.15
N PHE A 49 -5.96 1.12 8.63
CA PHE A 49 -6.61 2.21 7.91
C PHE A 49 -5.55 3.17 7.36
N SER A 50 -5.55 3.34 6.04
CA SER A 50 -4.77 4.35 5.34
C SER A 50 -5.66 5.51 4.95
N LEU A 51 -5.36 6.71 5.44
CA LEU A 51 -6.20 7.90 5.22
C LEU A 51 -6.29 8.27 3.73
N GLU A 52 -5.19 8.15 2.99
CA GLU A 52 -5.15 8.54 1.59
C GLU A 52 -4.13 7.72 0.79
N GLY A 53 -4.27 7.81 -0.54
CA GLY A 53 -3.37 7.19 -1.49
C GLY A 53 -3.38 5.66 -1.45
N GLY A 54 -2.30 5.11 -2.01
CA GLY A 54 -2.08 3.68 -2.16
C GLY A 54 -2.18 3.23 -3.62
N SER A 55 -1.65 2.05 -3.87
CA SER A 55 -1.61 1.42 -5.18
C SER A 55 -1.73 -0.08 -5.04
N ILE A 56 -2.09 -0.73 -6.14
CA ILE A 56 -2.08 -2.18 -6.25
C ILE A 56 -1.43 -2.51 -7.60
N ASP A 57 -0.37 -3.30 -7.56
CA ASP A 57 0.31 -3.80 -8.75
C ASP A 57 0.18 -5.33 -8.83
N LEU A 58 -0.27 -5.85 -9.97
CA LEU A 58 -0.30 -7.30 -10.21
C LEU A 58 1.09 -7.79 -10.61
N LEU A 59 1.61 -8.74 -9.86
CA LEU A 59 2.92 -9.35 -10.08
C LEU A 59 2.83 -10.53 -11.04
N SER A 60 3.95 -10.84 -11.69
CA SER A 60 4.04 -11.95 -12.67
C SER A 60 3.76 -13.33 -12.08
N ASN A 61 3.88 -13.49 -10.75
CA ASN A 61 3.56 -14.71 -10.02
C ASN A 61 2.05 -14.84 -9.66
N GLY A 62 1.23 -13.85 -10.03
CA GLY A 62 -0.21 -13.80 -9.72
C GLY A 62 -0.56 -13.12 -8.40
N ASN A 63 0.45 -12.73 -7.60
CA ASN A 63 0.26 -11.98 -6.37
C ASN A 63 0.01 -10.49 -6.67
N ARG A 64 -0.47 -9.76 -5.67
CA ARG A 64 -0.66 -8.31 -5.71
C ARG A 64 0.28 -7.64 -4.71
N LEU A 65 0.94 -6.59 -5.16
CA LEU A 65 1.72 -5.68 -4.33
C LEU A 65 0.81 -4.51 -3.94
N VAL A 66 0.37 -4.47 -2.68
CA VAL A 66 -0.59 -3.48 -2.16
C VAL A 66 0.16 -2.47 -1.30
N THR A 67 0.04 -1.18 -1.61
CA THR A 67 0.66 -0.11 -0.83
C THR A 67 -0.39 0.73 -0.11
N LEU A 68 -0.12 1.04 1.16
CA LEU A 68 -0.92 1.88 2.05
C LEU A 68 -0.01 2.94 2.66
N PRO A 69 0.10 4.13 2.05
CA PRO A 69 1.17 5.07 2.37
C PRO A 69 0.92 5.87 3.65
N TYR A 70 -0.31 5.97 4.13
CA TYR A 70 -0.69 6.89 5.21
C TYR A 70 -1.41 6.16 6.35
N VAL A 71 -0.72 5.23 7.00
CA VAL A 71 -1.25 4.46 8.14
C VAL A 71 -0.71 5.06 9.44
N GLU A 72 -1.57 5.32 10.43
CA GLU A 72 -1.14 5.73 11.76
C GLU A 72 -0.80 4.49 12.62
N MET A 73 0.44 4.41 13.10
CA MET A 73 0.92 3.37 14.01
C MET A 73 1.74 4.00 15.12
N ASP A 74 1.39 3.72 16.38
CA ASP A 74 2.10 4.20 17.58
C ASP A 74 2.34 5.72 17.61
N GLY A 75 1.40 6.50 17.08
CA GLY A 75 1.46 7.97 17.04
C GLY A 75 2.33 8.56 15.93
N ALA A 76 2.79 7.73 14.98
CA ALA A 76 3.50 8.16 13.78
C ALA A 76 2.80 7.64 12.52
N TYR A 77 2.95 8.37 11.42
CA TYR A 77 2.54 7.84 10.12
C TYR A 77 3.60 6.90 9.56
N VAL A 78 3.15 5.87 8.85
CA VAL A 78 3.99 4.89 8.16
C VAL A 78 3.35 4.53 6.82
N SER A 79 4.18 4.06 5.90
CA SER A 79 3.74 3.36 4.69
C SER A 79 3.88 1.86 4.90
N ILE A 80 2.82 1.10 4.63
CA ILE A 80 2.86 -0.35 4.66
C ILE A 80 2.75 -0.88 3.23
N VAL A 81 3.58 -1.85 2.91
CA VAL A 81 3.56 -2.57 1.64
C VAL A 81 3.30 -4.03 1.93
N TYR A 82 2.31 -4.61 1.26
CA TYR A 82 1.96 -6.03 1.38
C TYR A 82 2.19 -6.72 0.04
N GLU A 83 2.70 -7.94 0.08
CA GLU A 83 2.48 -8.91 -0.99
C GLU A 83 1.33 -9.83 -0.57
N VAL A 84 0.33 -9.95 -1.42
CA VAL A 84 -0.91 -10.69 -1.15
C VAL A 84 -1.17 -11.67 -2.28
N ASP A 85 -1.52 -12.90 -1.95
CA ASP A 85 -1.77 -13.93 -2.94
C ASP A 85 -3.14 -13.78 -3.65
N SER A 86 -3.43 -14.70 -4.57
CA SER A 86 -4.70 -14.71 -5.30
C SER A 86 -5.93 -15.03 -4.44
N ASN A 87 -5.75 -15.58 -3.23
CA ASN A 87 -6.83 -15.87 -2.30
C ASN A 87 -7.14 -14.67 -1.40
N GLY A 88 -6.28 -13.65 -1.40
CA GLY A 88 -6.38 -12.50 -0.50
C GLY A 88 -5.58 -12.69 0.79
N ASP A 89 -4.72 -13.71 0.86
CA ASP A 89 -3.88 -13.99 2.02
C ASP A 89 -2.55 -13.22 1.93
N GLN A 90 -2.14 -12.63 3.05
CA GLN A 90 -0.85 -11.94 3.13
C GLN A 90 0.31 -12.95 3.02
N VAL A 91 1.19 -12.74 2.05
CA VAL A 91 2.43 -13.51 1.87
C VAL A 91 3.59 -12.86 2.63
N ALA A 92 3.72 -11.54 2.50
CA ALA A 92 4.76 -10.75 3.14
C ALA A 92 4.25 -9.32 3.42
N ASN A 93 4.92 -8.61 4.32
CA ASN A 93 4.72 -7.19 4.51
C ASN A 93 6.02 -6.46 4.85
N MET A 94 6.00 -5.15 4.66
CA MET A 94 7.07 -4.23 5.03
C MET A 94 6.45 -2.94 5.53
N THR A 95 6.90 -2.46 6.68
CA THR A 95 6.50 -1.16 7.23
C THR A 95 7.66 -0.18 7.11
N LEU A 96 7.40 0.97 6.50
CA LEU A 96 8.36 2.03 6.25
C LEU A 96 7.95 3.27 7.04
N PRO A 97 8.85 3.88 7.82
CA PRO A 97 8.51 5.11 8.54
C PRO A 97 8.15 6.22 7.55
N TRP A 98 7.11 7.00 7.86
CA TRP A 98 6.83 8.20 7.11
C TRP A 98 7.93 9.22 7.38
N LEU A 99 8.68 9.59 6.34
CA LEU A 99 9.77 10.57 6.44
C LEU A 99 9.19 11.99 6.44
N GLY A 100 8.42 12.32 7.47
CA GLY A 100 7.66 13.57 7.60
C GLY A 100 8.49 14.84 7.79
N ASN A 101 9.73 14.91 7.31
CA ASN A 101 10.57 16.10 7.51
C ASN A 101 11.61 16.40 6.41
N LEU A 102 11.44 15.87 5.20
CA LEU A 102 12.17 16.37 4.04
C LEU A 102 11.17 17.06 3.12
N SER A 103 11.42 18.33 2.82
CA SER A 103 10.60 19.24 2.00
C SER A 103 10.52 18.83 0.52
N MET A 104 10.23 17.57 0.26
CA MET A 104 10.05 17.01 -1.06
C MET A 104 8.77 16.19 -1.02
N TYR A 105 7.69 16.82 -1.48
CA TYR A 105 6.59 16.10 -2.08
C TYR A 105 7.19 15.35 -3.28
N ASP A 106 7.58 14.10 -3.08
CA ASP A 106 8.12 13.28 -4.14
C ASP A 106 7.37 11.96 -4.18
N THR A 107 6.99 11.62 -5.39
CA THR A 107 6.30 10.43 -5.89
C THR A 107 6.44 9.14 -5.04
N PRO A 108 5.47 8.20 -5.10
CA PRO A 108 5.45 6.97 -4.29
C PRO A 108 6.61 5.98 -4.57
N THR A 109 7.62 6.36 -5.34
CA THR A 109 8.80 5.55 -5.63
C THR A 109 10.04 6.14 -4.96
N ARG A 110 10.31 5.75 -3.71
CA ARG A 110 11.70 5.57 -3.29
C ARG A 110 11.97 4.07 -3.25
N GLY A 111 12.68 3.58 -4.27
CA GLY A 111 13.22 2.24 -4.26
C GLY A 111 14.18 2.10 -3.08
N LEU A 112 13.88 1.18 -2.17
CA LEU A 112 14.91 0.63 -1.31
C LEU A 112 15.83 -0.18 -2.20
N ALA A 113 17.13 0.13 -2.21
CA ALA A 113 18.11 -0.71 -2.87
C ALA A 113 18.01 -2.12 -2.23
N LEU A 114 17.62 -3.12 -3.04
CA LEU A 114 17.45 -4.52 -2.63
C LEU A 114 18.76 -5.14 -2.08
N ASP A 115 19.87 -4.45 -2.32
CA ASP A 115 21.21 -4.64 -1.77
C ASP A 115 21.19 -4.76 -0.24
N SER A 116 20.18 -4.19 0.43
CA SER A 116 20.01 -4.24 1.90
C SER A 116 19.34 -5.52 2.42
N VAL A 117 18.73 -6.36 1.58
CA VAL A 117 17.92 -7.51 2.05
C VAL A 117 18.76 -8.79 2.22
N ASN A 118 20.01 -8.81 1.75
CA ASN A 118 20.92 -9.96 1.87
C ASN A 118 21.94 -9.88 3.03
N GLY A 119 21.72 -9.02 4.03
CA GLY A 119 22.60 -8.97 5.21
C GLY A 119 23.96 -8.29 4.98
N GLU A 120 24.15 -7.61 3.86
CA GLU A 120 25.33 -6.78 3.64
C GLU A 120 25.10 -5.37 4.19
N SER A 121 25.76 -5.06 5.31
CA SER A 121 25.77 -3.71 5.88
C SER A 121 26.77 -2.86 5.10
N HIS A 122 26.31 -1.98 4.22
CA HIS A 122 27.16 -0.94 3.65
C HIS A 122 26.82 0.40 4.31
N SER A 123 27.77 0.94 5.09
CA SER A 123 27.69 2.29 5.63
C SER A 123 27.65 3.30 4.49
N SER A 124 26.49 3.89 4.22
CA SER A 124 26.38 4.99 3.27
C SER A 124 26.95 6.27 3.92
N PHE A 125 28.09 6.72 3.39
CA PHE A 125 28.64 8.04 3.70
C PHE A 125 27.77 9.11 3.02
N PHE A 126 27.15 9.98 3.82
CA PHE A 126 26.52 11.20 3.33
C PHE A 126 27.61 12.22 2.96
N ILE A 127 27.79 12.52 1.67
CA ILE A 127 28.52 13.72 1.26
C ILE A 127 27.51 14.88 1.26
N SER A 128 27.56 15.71 2.31
CA SER A 128 26.88 17.00 2.30
C SER A 128 27.68 17.98 1.44
N ASN A 129 27.21 18.25 0.22
CA ASN A 129 27.71 19.39 -0.55
C ASN A 129 27.08 20.67 -0.01
N THR A 130 27.70 21.26 1.00
CA THR A 130 27.48 22.67 1.35
C THR A 130 28.23 23.53 0.35
N ARG A 131 27.53 24.21 -0.56
CA ARG A 131 28.11 25.32 -1.32
C ARG A 131 28.14 26.56 -0.42
N LYS A 132 29.33 27.19 -0.35
CA LYS A 132 29.57 28.51 0.24
C LYS A 132 28.90 29.60 -0.59
#